data_AF-A0A7K9VC09-F1
#
_entry.id   AF-A0A7K9VC09-F1
#
_cell.length_a   1.000
_cell.length_b   1.000
_cell.length_c   1.000
_cell.angle_alpha   90.00
_cell.angle_beta   90.00
_cell.angle_gamma   90.00
#
_symmetry.space_group_name_H-M   'P 1'
#
loop_
_entity.id
_entity.type
_entity.pdbx_description
1 polymer ?
#
loop_
_entity_poly.entity_id
_entity_poly.type
_entity_poly.pdbx_seq_one_letter_code
_entity_poly.pdbx_strand_id
1 'polypeptide(L)'
;MSSRTARSALVGKWGWKSGGSRPENGPERQQQGGAALGQPAEEAPRGRSGVSGPERSRLLEKILSLEKEREKHNHLLGEKDKEIQNLKDKLKSKNKNSEVSSLHSQLEEKTKEAERREQLLSSLSEEMIQLKCNLSTVTAKCSELENRASNSQVSQEAVTNSTGSSTNLNEVENQLKDALEKNQQWLLYDQQREVYVRGLLGRIFELEQKTEIISQHQPKESNAEGHLQEEKQKYYDQLLLTAKSDLETERRTITQLRCELHEFKKKYEETQREIMSLNDLLQSQQAIEMKTLENENKMQGEKVQRLKQENECIKVQLKEEKEKSEELLSQVQLLRKSLLKQQEEHTRIALLEQQIQICTTDFENEKLDRQNLQHQLNKVLKELRKAREQITRLEPLKLQESGCVEPQDLQAAFEEKMTVYDRSPSLKHSNLLDESFLECPRCKVQYPTSQHRELLAHIDFCTA
;
A
#
# COMPACT_ATOMS: atom_id res chain seq x y z
N MET A 1 -37.27 9.31 -3.46
CA MET A 1 -36.78 10.55 -4.09
C MET A 1 -35.65 10.19 -5.04
N SER A 2 -35.77 10.73 -6.26
CA SER A 2 -34.94 10.74 -7.46
C SER A 2 -33.56 10.04 -7.53
N SER A 3 -33.48 9.24 -8.58
CA SER A 3 -32.36 8.74 -9.38
C SER A 3 -31.31 9.80 -9.81
N ARG A 4 -30.07 9.35 -10.08
CA ARG A 4 -29.39 9.45 -11.41
C ARG A 4 -27.89 9.06 -11.39
N THR A 5 -27.58 8.03 -12.18
CA THR A 5 -26.57 7.97 -13.27
C THR A 5 -25.25 8.75 -13.16
N ALA A 6 -24.12 8.04 -13.26
CA ALA A 6 -22.97 8.45 -14.09
C ALA A 6 -22.02 7.26 -14.39
N ARG A 7 -22.15 6.68 -15.60
CA ARG A 7 -21.07 5.96 -16.27
C ARG A 7 -20.19 7.00 -16.97
N SER A 8 -18.91 7.11 -16.63
CA SER A 8 -17.94 7.90 -17.40
C SER A 8 -17.01 6.99 -18.19
N ALA A 9 -17.12 7.09 -19.50
CA ALA A 9 -16.20 6.53 -20.48
C ALA A 9 -14.84 7.24 -20.41
N LEU A 10 -13.75 6.48 -20.43
CA LEU A 10 -12.42 6.98 -20.83
C LEU A 10 -11.99 6.28 -22.11
N VAL A 11 -12.06 7.05 -23.18
CA VAL A 11 -11.56 6.76 -24.52
C VAL A 11 -10.04 6.91 -24.51
N GLY A 12 -9.33 5.80 -24.72
CA GLY A 12 -7.91 5.77 -25.06
C GLY A 12 -7.74 5.05 -26.40
N LYS A 13 -7.69 5.82 -27.49
CA LYS A 13 -7.44 5.39 -28.86
C LYS A 13 -6.11 4.62 -28.98
N TRP A 14 -6.16 3.33 -29.30
CA TRP A 14 -5.19 2.67 -30.17
C TRP A 14 -5.92 1.60 -30.98
N GLY A 15 -6.23 1.94 -32.23
CA GLY A 15 -6.98 1.07 -33.14
C GLY A 15 -6.05 0.10 -33.84
N TRP A 16 -6.10 -1.18 -33.49
CA TRP A 16 -5.61 -2.25 -34.35
C TRP A 16 -6.83 -2.99 -34.88
N LYS A 17 -7.14 -2.77 -36.16
CA LYS A 17 -8.16 -3.53 -36.88
C LYS A 17 -7.66 -4.95 -37.06
N SER A 18 -8.34 -5.88 -36.38
CA SER A 18 -8.31 -7.30 -36.68
C SER A 18 -9.13 -7.55 -37.95
N GLY A 19 -8.54 -8.27 -38.90
CA GLY A 19 -9.25 -8.91 -40.00
C GLY A 19 -8.82 -10.38 -40.06
N GLY A 20 -9.67 -11.28 -39.56
CA GLY A 20 -9.72 -12.66 -40.05
C GLY A 20 -10.51 -12.67 -41.37
N SER A 21 -10.48 -13.68 -42.23
CA SER A 21 -9.92 -15.03 -42.19
C SER A 21 -10.29 -15.68 -43.53
N ARG A 22 -9.41 -16.48 -44.15
CA ARG A 22 -9.68 -17.85 -44.65
C ARG A 22 -8.51 -18.35 -45.54
N PRO A 23 -8.11 -19.63 -45.43
CA PRO A 23 -7.01 -20.21 -46.21
C PRO A 23 -7.53 -20.95 -47.46
N GLU A 24 -6.74 -21.01 -48.51
CA GLU A 24 -6.96 -21.95 -49.61
C GLU A 24 -5.63 -22.40 -50.25
N ASN A 25 -5.56 -23.69 -50.51
CA ASN A 25 -4.41 -24.47 -50.94
C ASN A 25 -4.03 -24.23 -52.41
N GLY A 26 -2.76 -24.49 -52.77
CA GLY A 26 -2.39 -24.87 -54.14
C GLY A 26 -0.98 -24.41 -54.59
N PRO A 27 -0.03 -25.34 -54.83
CA PRO A 27 1.30 -25.06 -55.39
C PRO A 27 1.33 -25.26 -56.91
N GLU A 28 2.24 -24.59 -57.63
CA GLU A 28 2.94 -25.03 -58.86
C GLU A 28 3.68 -23.82 -59.48
N ARG A 29 5.02 -23.85 -59.49
CA ARG A 29 5.91 -24.23 -60.61
C ARG A 29 6.05 -23.18 -61.73
N GLN A 30 7.34 -22.91 -61.97
CA GLN A 30 8.03 -22.81 -63.26
C GLN A 30 8.34 -21.42 -63.85
N GLN A 31 9.66 -21.27 -64.11
CA GLN A 31 10.29 -20.71 -65.32
C GLN A 31 10.10 -19.20 -65.57
N GLN A 32 10.99 -18.44 -66.23
CA GLN A 32 12.39 -18.48 -66.66
C GLN A 32 12.59 -17.13 -67.40
N GLY A 33 13.81 -16.61 -67.51
CA GLY A 33 14.13 -15.55 -68.49
C GLY A 33 14.03 -14.12 -67.94
N GLY A 34 14.98 -13.21 -68.20
CA GLY A 34 16.11 -13.25 -69.11
C GLY A 34 16.98 -12.02 -68.92
N ALA A 35 18.21 -12.14 -69.39
CA ALA A 35 19.24 -11.12 -69.39
C ALA A 35 19.01 -10.04 -70.46
N ALA A 36 19.72 -8.92 -70.26
CA ALA A 36 20.40 -8.11 -71.27
C ALA A 36 19.82 -6.74 -71.69
N LEU A 37 20.67 -5.74 -71.39
CA LEU A 37 21.05 -4.54 -72.15
C LEU A 37 20.23 -3.24 -72.06
N GLY A 38 20.94 -2.20 -71.59
CA GLY A 38 20.60 -0.78 -71.75
C GLY A 38 21.60 0.15 -71.03
N GLN A 39 22.79 0.34 -71.60
CA GLN A 39 23.70 1.49 -71.40
C GLN A 39 24.01 2.06 -72.81
N PRO A 40 24.48 3.32 -73.03
CA PRO A 40 25.43 4.11 -72.21
C PRO A 40 25.32 5.67 -72.25
N ALA A 41 26.18 6.36 -71.49
CA ALA A 41 26.96 7.60 -71.81
C ALA A 41 27.38 8.31 -70.51
N GLU A 42 28.66 8.19 -70.10
CA GLU A 42 29.71 9.25 -70.09
C GLU A 42 29.62 10.18 -68.87
N GLU A 43 30.64 10.45 -68.05
CA GLU A 43 32.07 10.75 -68.27
C GLU A 43 32.90 10.45 -67.00
N ALA A 44 34.20 10.18 -67.14
CA ALA A 44 35.12 9.75 -66.08
C ALA A 44 35.77 10.95 -65.32
N PRO A 45 36.55 10.72 -64.22
CA PRO A 45 37.93 10.29 -64.42
C PRO A 45 38.44 9.23 -63.41
N ARG A 46 39.21 8.31 -63.98
CA ARG A 46 40.32 7.52 -63.43
C ARG A 46 40.71 7.83 -61.96
N GLY A 47 40.27 6.96 -61.07
CA GLY A 47 40.88 6.74 -59.75
C GLY A 47 41.37 5.29 -59.65
N ARG A 48 42.53 5.00 -60.23
CA ARG A 48 43.17 3.69 -60.18
C ARG A 48 43.83 3.52 -58.82
N SER A 49 43.08 3.17 -57.77
CA SER A 49 43.67 2.52 -56.58
C SER A 49 43.54 1.02 -56.77
N GLY A 50 44.65 0.40 -57.17
CA GLY A 50 44.80 -1.04 -57.05
C GLY A 50 44.79 -1.36 -55.56
N VAL A 51 43.63 -1.72 -55.01
CA VAL A 51 43.58 -2.48 -53.76
C VAL A 51 44.42 -3.71 -54.04
N SER A 52 45.59 -3.80 -53.39
CA SER A 52 46.51 -4.89 -53.66
C SER A 52 45.76 -6.21 -53.44
N GLY A 53 46.00 -7.25 -54.25
CA GLY A 53 45.36 -8.55 -54.10
C GLY A 53 45.20 -9.03 -52.63
N PRO A 54 46.20 -8.82 -51.75
CA PRO A 54 46.09 -9.06 -50.31
C PRO A 54 44.98 -8.30 -49.56
N GLU A 55 44.76 -7.03 -49.83
CA GLU A 55 43.75 -6.21 -49.15
C GLU A 55 42.32 -6.59 -49.57
N ARG A 56 42.14 -6.92 -50.85
CA ARG A 56 40.85 -7.43 -51.36
C ARG A 56 40.52 -8.79 -50.73
N SER A 57 41.51 -9.67 -50.59
CA SER A 57 41.35 -10.95 -49.89
C SER A 57 41.00 -10.76 -48.41
N ARG A 58 41.64 -9.81 -47.71
CA ARG A 58 41.33 -9.50 -46.30
C ARG A 58 39.90 -8.95 -46.12
N LEU A 59 39.42 -8.13 -47.04
CA LEU A 59 38.04 -7.65 -47.02
C LEU A 59 37.03 -8.78 -47.28
N LEU A 60 37.30 -9.67 -48.23
CA LEU A 60 36.46 -10.85 -48.49
C LEU A 60 36.41 -11.78 -47.27
N GLU A 61 37.54 -12.02 -46.61
CA GLU A 61 37.58 -12.83 -45.38
C GLU A 61 36.80 -12.19 -44.23
N LYS A 62 36.85 -10.85 -44.10
CA LYS A 62 36.04 -10.10 -43.13
C LYS A 62 34.54 -10.18 -43.44
N ILE A 63 34.15 -10.08 -44.72
CA ILE A 63 32.76 -10.23 -45.16
C ILE A 63 32.26 -11.64 -44.83
N LEU A 64 33.03 -12.69 -45.17
CA LEU A 64 32.67 -14.07 -44.86
C LEU A 64 32.53 -14.32 -43.35
N SER A 65 33.41 -13.72 -42.54
CA SER A 65 33.34 -13.81 -41.08
C SER A 65 32.08 -13.15 -40.52
N LEU A 66 31.74 -11.96 -41.01
CA LEU A 66 30.52 -11.23 -40.63
C LEU A 66 29.25 -11.94 -41.11
N GLU A 67 29.26 -12.54 -42.30
CA GLU A 67 28.14 -13.35 -42.79
C GLU A 67 27.90 -14.58 -41.92
N LYS A 68 28.98 -15.26 -41.49
CA LYS A 68 28.89 -16.39 -40.57
C LYS A 68 28.35 -15.98 -39.20
N GLU A 69 28.74 -14.81 -38.70
CA GLU A 69 28.24 -14.28 -37.42
C GLU A 69 26.77 -13.84 -37.53
N ARG A 70 26.40 -13.19 -38.64
CA ARG A 70 24.99 -12.86 -38.95
C ARG A 70 24.12 -14.11 -39.01
N GLU A 71 24.59 -15.19 -39.63
CA GLU A 71 23.85 -16.45 -39.71
C GLU A 71 23.64 -17.08 -38.32
N LYS A 72 24.66 -17.03 -37.45
CA LYS A 72 24.55 -17.46 -36.06
C LYS A 72 23.54 -16.63 -35.27
N HIS A 73 23.54 -15.30 -35.43
CA HIS A 73 22.57 -14.43 -34.77
C HIS A 73 21.14 -14.69 -35.27
N ASN A 74 20.96 -14.90 -36.58
CA ASN A 74 19.66 -15.27 -37.14
C ASN A 74 19.15 -16.60 -36.58
N HIS A 75 20.02 -17.61 -36.44
CA HIS A 75 19.65 -18.88 -35.81
C HIS A 75 19.21 -18.68 -34.36
N LEU A 76 19.98 -17.93 -33.55
CA LEU A 76 19.66 -17.65 -32.16
C LEU A 76 18.34 -16.87 -32.00
N LEU A 77 18.10 -15.88 -32.86
CA LEU A 77 16.82 -15.17 -32.91
C LEU A 77 15.67 -16.12 -33.22
N GLY A 78 15.84 -17.02 -34.19
CA GLY A 78 14.84 -18.04 -34.51
C GLY A 78 14.54 -19.00 -33.35
N GLU A 79 15.54 -19.35 -32.52
CA GLU A 79 15.32 -20.13 -31.30
C GLU A 79 14.57 -19.34 -30.22
N LYS A 80 14.91 -18.05 -30.04
CA LYS A 80 14.23 -17.16 -29.10
C LYS A 80 12.78 -16.92 -29.50
N ASP A 81 12.49 -16.78 -30.79
CA ASP A 81 11.13 -16.66 -31.29
C ASP A 81 10.30 -17.92 -31.03
N LYS A 82 10.89 -19.12 -31.18
CA LYS A 82 10.24 -20.39 -30.82
C LYS A 82 9.95 -20.48 -29.32
N GLU A 83 10.88 -20.03 -28.48
CA GLU A 83 10.71 -19.98 -27.02
C GLU A 83 9.57 -19.04 -26.63
N ILE A 84 9.53 -17.84 -27.21
CA ILE A 84 8.45 -16.86 -27.02
C ILE A 84 7.10 -17.44 -27.46
N GLN A 85 7.05 -18.13 -28.60
CA GLN A 85 5.82 -18.74 -29.08
C GLN A 85 5.32 -19.83 -28.13
N ASN A 86 6.21 -20.67 -27.61
CA ASN A 86 5.86 -21.71 -26.65
C ASN A 86 5.33 -21.14 -25.32
N LEU A 87 5.94 -20.06 -24.82
CA LEU A 87 5.45 -19.35 -23.64
C LEU A 87 4.06 -18.73 -23.86
N LYS A 88 3.83 -18.14 -25.05
CA LYS A 88 2.51 -17.60 -25.42
C LYS A 88 1.44 -18.69 -25.45
N ASP A 89 1.75 -19.85 -26.02
CA ASP A 89 0.81 -20.96 -26.11
C ASP A 89 0.50 -21.56 -24.72
N LYS A 90 1.52 -21.65 -23.84
CA LYS A 90 1.35 -22.06 -22.44
C LYS A 90 0.51 -21.07 -21.63
N LEU A 91 0.65 -19.77 -21.90
CA LEU A 91 -0.16 -18.74 -21.24
C LEU A 91 -1.60 -18.78 -21.74
N LYS A 92 -1.80 -19.01 -23.05
CA LYS A 92 -3.12 -19.11 -23.67
C LYS A 92 -3.85 -20.38 -23.25
N SER A 93 -3.17 -21.50 -23.06
CA SER A 93 -3.77 -22.72 -22.49
C SER A 93 -4.13 -22.49 -21.02
N LYS A 94 -3.23 -21.89 -20.21
CA LYS A 94 -3.50 -21.56 -18.81
C LYS A 94 -4.68 -20.58 -18.63
N ASN A 95 -4.85 -19.63 -19.55
CA ASN A 95 -5.97 -18.69 -19.53
C ASN A 95 -7.29 -19.31 -20.03
N LYS A 96 -7.21 -20.39 -20.81
CA LYS A 96 -8.34 -21.25 -21.19
C LYS A 96 -8.68 -22.30 -20.13
N ASN A 97 -7.88 -22.42 -19.06
CA ASN A 97 -8.17 -23.36 -18.00
C ASN A 97 -9.49 -22.96 -17.32
N SER A 98 -10.40 -23.94 -17.24
CA SER A 98 -11.71 -23.87 -16.61
C SER A 98 -11.69 -23.32 -15.18
N GLU A 99 -10.54 -23.33 -14.51
CA GLU A 99 -10.34 -22.84 -13.16
C GLU A 99 -10.59 -21.33 -13.01
N VAL A 100 -10.06 -20.49 -13.92
CA VAL A 100 -10.29 -19.03 -13.85
C VAL A 100 -11.76 -18.70 -14.12
N SER A 101 -12.37 -19.40 -15.08
CA SER A 101 -13.80 -19.25 -15.36
C SER A 101 -14.68 -19.78 -14.21
N SER A 102 -14.29 -20.88 -13.57
CA SER A 102 -14.97 -21.46 -12.40
C SER A 102 -14.91 -20.52 -11.20
N LEU A 103 -13.73 -19.94 -10.92
CA LEU A 103 -13.56 -18.95 -9.86
C LEU A 103 -14.39 -17.68 -10.13
N HIS A 104 -14.47 -17.25 -11.39
CA HIS A 104 -15.31 -16.12 -11.77
C HIS A 104 -16.81 -16.41 -11.54
N SER A 105 -17.28 -17.60 -11.90
CA SER A 105 -18.67 -18.02 -11.63
C SER A 105 -18.96 -18.13 -10.13
N GLN A 106 -18.03 -18.66 -9.35
CA GLN A 106 -18.16 -18.74 -7.89
C GLN A 106 -18.21 -17.35 -7.24
N LEU A 107 -17.39 -16.40 -7.71
CA LEU A 107 -17.43 -15.01 -7.24
C LEU A 107 -18.78 -14.36 -7.57
N GLU A 108 -19.31 -14.57 -8.78
CA GLU A 108 -20.61 -14.04 -9.16
C GLU A 108 -21.74 -14.62 -8.31
N GLU A 109 -21.71 -15.92 -8.02
CA GLU A 109 -22.68 -16.57 -7.13
C GLU A 109 -22.60 -16.03 -5.69
N LYS A 110 -21.38 -15.90 -5.15
CA LYS A 110 -21.16 -15.32 -3.81
C LYS A 110 -21.64 -13.87 -3.72
N THR A 111 -21.49 -13.11 -4.80
CA THR A 111 -21.99 -11.73 -4.87
C THR A 111 -23.51 -11.70 -4.82
N LYS A 112 -24.19 -12.51 -5.64
CA LYS A 112 -25.66 -12.63 -5.61
C LYS A 112 -26.19 -13.10 -4.26
N GLU A 113 -25.49 -14.00 -3.60
CA GLU A 113 -25.85 -14.48 -2.27
C GLU A 113 -25.68 -13.38 -1.19
N ALA A 114 -24.63 -12.56 -1.28
CA ALA A 114 -24.46 -11.41 -0.39
C ALA A 114 -25.59 -10.39 -0.56
N GLU A 115 -26.00 -10.10 -1.80
CA GLU A 115 -27.13 -9.21 -2.10
C GLU A 115 -28.44 -9.74 -1.49
N ARG A 116 -28.70 -11.06 -1.55
CA ARG A 116 -29.89 -11.66 -0.91
C ARG A 116 -29.86 -11.52 0.62
N ARG A 117 -28.70 -11.71 1.24
CA ARG A 117 -28.55 -11.53 2.70
C ARG A 117 -28.77 -10.08 3.11
N GLU A 118 -28.24 -9.13 2.33
CA GLU A 118 -28.44 -7.70 2.58
C GLU A 118 -29.92 -7.29 2.45
N GLN A 119 -30.63 -7.82 1.47
CA GLN A 119 -32.08 -7.63 1.33
C GLN A 119 -32.85 -8.19 2.53
N LEU A 120 -32.50 -9.39 3.00
CA LEU A 120 -33.12 -9.99 4.17
C LEU A 120 -32.86 -9.16 5.44
N LEU A 121 -31.63 -8.70 5.64
CA LEU A 121 -31.28 -7.83 6.76
C LEU A 121 -32.05 -6.51 6.73
N SER A 122 -32.23 -5.93 5.54
CA SER A 122 -33.03 -4.71 5.35
C SER A 122 -34.49 -4.97 5.76
N SER A 123 -35.11 -6.04 5.27
CA SER A 123 -36.47 -6.44 5.64
C SER A 123 -36.63 -6.68 7.15
N LEU A 124 -35.70 -7.40 7.76
CA LEU A 124 -35.73 -7.66 9.21
C LEU A 124 -35.55 -6.38 10.03
N SER A 125 -34.74 -5.44 9.55
CA SER A 125 -34.58 -4.14 10.22
C SER A 125 -35.87 -3.31 10.16
N GLU A 126 -36.58 -3.34 9.04
CA GLU A 126 -37.88 -2.69 8.88
C GLU A 126 -38.93 -3.31 9.82
N GLU A 127 -38.99 -4.64 9.89
CA GLU A 127 -39.87 -5.35 10.83
C GLU A 127 -39.53 -5.03 12.30
N MET A 128 -38.25 -4.95 12.65
CA MET A 128 -37.82 -4.58 14.01
C MET A 128 -38.25 -3.16 14.37
N ILE A 129 -38.13 -2.20 13.44
CA ILE A 129 -38.61 -0.83 13.64
C ILE A 129 -40.13 -0.83 13.82
N GLN A 130 -40.87 -1.57 12.98
CA GLN A 130 -42.33 -1.66 13.09
C GLN A 130 -42.78 -2.25 14.42
N LEU A 131 -42.14 -3.33 14.88
CA LEU A 131 -42.39 -3.96 16.18
C LEU A 131 -42.11 -2.98 17.33
N LYS A 132 -41.02 -2.21 17.25
CA LYS A 132 -40.68 -1.18 18.25
C LYS A 132 -41.73 -0.08 18.32
N CYS A 133 -42.23 0.38 17.16
CA CYS A 133 -43.33 1.35 17.10
C CYS A 133 -44.63 0.79 17.69
N ASN A 134 -44.96 -0.47 17.38
CA ASN A 134 -46.13 -1.14 17.93
C ASN A 134 -46.02 -1.30 19.47
N LEU A 135 -44.85 -1.70 19.96
CA LEU A 135 -44.56 -1.78 21.40
C LEU A 135 -44.73 -0.42 22.06
N SER A 136 -44.14 0.64 21.52
CA SER A 136 -44.31 2.00 22.04
C SER A 136 -45.79 2.43 22.08
N THR A 137 -46.57 2.04 21.07
CA THR A 137 -48.01 2.33 21.01
C THR A 137 -48.79 1.56 22.08
N VAL A 138 -48.48 0.27 22.27
CA VAL A 138 -49.11 -0.56 23.32
C VAL A 138 -48.72 -0.05 24.70
N THR A 139 -47.44 0.26 24.93
CA THR A 139 -46.95 0.83 26.19
C THR A 139 -47.66 2.14 26.51
N ALA A 140 -47.80 3.05 25.54
CA ALA A 140 -48.54 4.30 25.74
C ALA A 140 -50.00 4.05 26.12
N LYS A 141 -50.69 3.12 25.44
CA LYS A 141 -52.06 2.73 25.79
C LYS A 141 -52.16 2.11 27.19
N CYS A 142 -51.20 1.28 27.58
CA CYS A 142 -51.16 0.72 28.95
C CYS A 142 -51.01 1.83 29.99
N SER A 143 -50.11 2.80 29.77
CA SER A 143 -49.95 3.95 30.66
C SER A 143 -51.19 4.84 30.70
N GLU A 144 -51.89 5.04 29.58
CA GLU A 144 -53.18 5.77 29.56
C GLU A 144 -54.26 5.05 30.38
N LEU A 145 -54.37 3.73 30.24
CA LEU A 145 -55.32 2.92 31.01
C LEU A 145 -54.99 2.91 32.50
N GLU A 146 -53.70 2.80 32.85
CA GLU A 146 -53.22 2.88 34.24
C GLU A 146 -53.54 4.24 34.85
N ASN A 147 -53.23 5.35 34.16
CA ASN A 147 -53.60 6.70 34.61
C ASN A 147 -55.12 6.88 34.75
N ARG A 148 -55.92 6.28 33.87
CA ARG A 148 -57.39 6.31 33.97
C ARG A 148 -57.91 5.50 35.15
N ALA A 149 -57.28 4.38 35.48
CA ALA A 149 -57.59 3.60 36.67
C ALA A 149 -57.19 4.35 37.94
N SER A 150 -55.99 4.93 38.00
CA SER A 150 -55.53 5.75 39.12
C SER A 150 -56.40 6.99 39.33
N ASN A 151 -56.83 7.69 38.26
CA ASN A 151 -57.74 8.83 38.38
C ASN A 151 -59.16 8.45 38.84
N SER A 152 -59.59 7.21 38.54
CA SER A 152 -60.86 6.66 39.07
C SER A 152 -60.77 6.36 40.56
N GLN A 153 -59.58 6.02 41.06
CA GLN A 153 -59.29 5.76 42.48
C GLN A 153 -59.08 7.08 43.27
N VAL A 154 -58.40 8.07 42.69
CA VAL A 154 -58.23 9.42 43.28
C VAL A 154 -59.56 10.18 43.40
N SER A 155 -60.53 9.91 42.50
CA SER A 155 -61.89 10.45 42.62
C SER A 155 -62.69 9.85 43.80
N GLN A 156 -62.28 8.70 44.34
CA GLN A 156 -62.79 8.14 45.59
C GLN A 156 -61.99 8.60 46.82
N GLU A 157 -60.68 8.88 46.68
CA GLU A 157 -59.81 9.30 47.79
C GLU A 157 -59.92 10.78 48.19
N ALA A 158 -60.58 11.64 47.39
CA ALA A 158 -60.81 13.04 47.77
C ALA A 158 -61.75 13.23 48.98
N VAL A 159 -62.36 12.14 49.50
CA VAL A 159 -63.22 12.18 50.70
C VAL A 159 -62.50 11.72 51.98
N THR A 160 -61.32 11.09 51.91
CA THR A 160 -60.73 10.46 53.10
C THR A 160 -59.20 10.54 53.12
N ASN A 161 -58.64 11.73 53.24
CA ASN A 161 -57.22 11.87 53.56
C ASN A 161 -57.01 12.82 54.75
N SER A 162 -57.08 12.24 55.95
CA SER A 162 -56.27 12.68 57.09
C SER A 162 -55.91 11.47 57.96
N THR A 163 -54.62 11.29 58.20
CA THR A 163 -54.03 10.37 59.20
C THR A 163 -53.95 8.88 58.80
N GLY A 164 -53.27 8.60 57.69
CA GLY A 164 -52.89 7.25 57.27
C GLY A 164 -51.81 6.63 58.16
N SER A 165 -52.18 6.10 59.32
CA SER A 165 -51.47 5.02 60.04
C SER A 165 -52.30 4.49 61.22
N SER A 166 -53.19 5.30 61.82
CA SER A 166 -54.03 4.89 62.95
C SER A 166 -55.40 4.31 62.55
N THR A 167 -55.92 4.66 61.37
CA THR A 167 -57.28 4.27 60.93
C THR A 167 -57.37 2.79 60.54
N ASN A 168 -56.38 2.24 59.85
CA ASN A 168 -56.37 0.81 59.48
C ASN A 168 -56.36 -0.11 60.71
N LEU A 169 -55.63 0.26 61.78
CA LEU A 169 -55.59 -0.55 63.00
C LEU A 169 -56.91 -0.47 63.77
N ASN A 170 -57.50 0.73 63.88
CA ASN A 170 -58.82 0.91 64.50
C ASN A 170 -59.96 0.27 63.70
N GLU A 171 -59.90 0.27 62.36
CA GLU A 171 -60.89 -0.40 61.51
C GLU A 171 -60.82 -1.91 61.66
N VAL A 172 -59.62 -2.48 61.67
CA VAL A 172 -59.43 -3.91 61.92
C VAL A 172 -59.86 -4.28 63.35
N GLU A 173 -59.58 -3.44 64.34
CA GLU A 173 -60.04 -3.64 65.72
C GLU A 173 -61.57 -3.57 65.83
N ASN A 174 -62.21 -2.64 65.12
CA ASN A 174 -63.67 -2.52 65.08
C ASN A 174 -64.33 -3.69 64.35
N GLN A 175 -63.74 -4.13 63.23
CA GLN A 175 -64.21 -5.32 62.50
C GLN A 175 -64.06 -6.59 63.36
N LEU A 176 -62.98 -6.69 64.15
CA LEU A 176 -62.79 -7.80 65.07
C LEU A 176 -63.83 -7.78 66.19
N LYS A 177 -64.12 -6.60 66.78
CA LYS A 177 -65.18 -6.46 67.79
C LYS A 177 -66.57 -6.83 67.23
N ASP A 178 -66.90 -6.35 66.04
CA ASP A 178 -68.17 -6.68 65.38
C ASP A 178 -68.27 -8.19 65.04
N ALA A 179 -67.18 -8.80 64.57
CA ALA A 179 -67.13 -10.24 64.32
C ALA A 179 -67.29 -11.06 65.62
N LEU A 180 -66.69 -10.61 66.73
CA LEU A 180 -66.82 -11.24 68.04
C LEU A 180 -68.24 -11.11 68.59
N GLU A 181 -68.86 -9.93 68.45
CA GLU A 181 -70.25 -9.71 68.87
C GLU A 181 -71.22 -10.59 68.06
N LYS A 182 -71.05 -10.64 66.73
CA LYS A 182 -71.85 -11.53 65.87
C LYS A 182 -71.65 -13.00 66.22
N ASN A 183 -70.43 -13.43 66.53
CA ASN A 183 -70.18 -14.80 67.00
C ASN A 183 -70.90 -15.08 68.32
N GLN A 184 -70.92 -14.13 69.26
CA GLN A 184 -71.67 -14.26 70.52
C GLN A 184 -73.17 -14.40 70.25
N GLN A 185 -73.71 -13.59 69.34
CA GLN A 185 -75.12 -13.65 68.93
C GLN A 185 -75.46 -14.98 68.24
N TRP A 186 -74.57 -15.48 67.37
CA TRP A 186 -74.71 -16.78 66.72
C TRP A 186 -74.70 -17.92 67.74
N LEU A 187 -73.86 -17.86 68.75
CA LEU A 187 -73.81 -18.87 69.81
C LEU A 187 -75.12 -18.89 70.62
N LEU A 188 -75.67 -17.73 70.97
CA LEU A 188 -76.96 -17.64 71.67
C LEU A 188 -78.11 -18.15 70.80
N TYR A 189 -78.10 -17.79 69.51
CA TYR A 189 -79.07 -18.30 68.54
C TYR A 189 -78.98 -19.81 68.41
N ASP A 190 -77.77 -20.37 68.33
CA ASP A 190 -77.57 -21.80 68.24
C ASP A 190 -78.06 -22.54 69.49
N GLN A 191 -77.77 -22.01 70.69
CA GLN A 191 -78.32 -22.57 71.92
C GLN A 191 -79.85 -22.51 71.97
N GLN A 192 -80.47 -21.41 71.55
CA GLN A 192 -81.93 -21.31 71.46
C GLN A 192 -82.50 -22.30 70.45
N ARG A 193 -81.87 -22.41 69.28
CA ARG A 193 -82.22 -23.38 68.24
C ARG A 193 -82.10 -24.80 68.78
N GLU A 194 -81.04 -25.14 69.51
CA GLU A 194 -80.89 -26.46 70.12
C GLU A 194 -81.98 -26.74 71.15
N VAL A 195 -82.32 -25.78 72.01
CA VAL A 195 -83.41 -25.94 72.99
C VAL A 195 -84.75 -26.12 72.27
N TYR A 196 -85.00 -25.34 71.21
CA TYR A 196 -86.20 -25.47 70.40
C TYR A 196 -86.28 -26.83 69.69
N VAL A 197 -85.19 -27.30 69.08
CA VAL A 197 -85.11 -28.62 68.45
C VAL A 197 -85.29 -29.73 69.49
N ARG A 198 -84.68 -29.62 70.68
CA ARG A 198 -84.91 -30.57 71.78
C ARG A 198 -86.38 -30.57 72.21
N GLY A 199 -87.03 -29.41 72.28
CA GLY A 199 -88.46 -29.30 72.56
C GLY A 199 -89.34 -29.91 71.47
N LEU A 200 -89.02 -29.67 70.20
CA LEU A 200 -89.68 -30.30 69.06
C LEU A 200 -89.52 -31.81 69.08
N LEU A 201 -88.32 -32.32 69.33
CA LEU A 201 -88.06 -33.76 69.46
C LEU A 201 -88.86 -34.37 70.61
N GLY A 202 -88.94 -33.69 71.76
CA GLY A 202 -89.80 -34.13 72.87
C GLY A 202 -91.27 -34.17 72.47
N ARG A 203 -91.77 -33.17 71.73
CA ARG A 203 -93.15 -33.13 71.25
C ARG A 203 -93.43 -34.17 70.16
N ILE A 204 -92.47 -34.40 69.27
CA ILE A 204 -92.52 -35.47 68.27
C ILE A 204 -92.62 -36.81 69.01
N PHE A 205 -91.77 -37.04 70.01
CA PHE A 205 -91.82 -38.26 70.82
C PHE A 205 -93.16 -38.45 71.55
N GLU A 206 -93.73 -37.39 72.14
CA GLU A 206 -95.07 -37.44 72.75
C GLU A 206 -96.17 -37.74 71.73
N LEU A 207 -96.08 -37.15 70.54
CA LEU A 207 -97.02 -37.38 69.45
C LEU A 207 -96.87 -38.78 68.88
N GLU A 208 -95.64 -39.26 68.69
CA GLU A 208 -95.29 -40.61 68.27
C GLU A 208 -95.90 -41.63 69.24
N GLN A 209 -95.74 -41.43 70.55
CA GLN A 209 -96.36 -42.28 71.56
C GLN A 209 -97.91 -42.25 71.48
N LYS A 210 -98.52 -41.08 71.23
CA LYS A 210 -99.97 -40.98 71.00
C LYS A 210 -100.40 -41.67 69.71
N THR A 211 -99.63 -41.55 68.63
CA THR A 211 -99.89 -42.27 67.37
C THR A 211 -99.62 -43.76 67.51
N GLU A 212 -98.71 -44.23 68.35
CA GLU A 212 -98.51 -45.65 68.65
C GLU A 212 -99.73 -46.23 69.37
N ILE A 213 -100.32 -45.47 70.30
CA ILE A 213 -101.58 -45.81 70.98
C ILE A 213 -102.76 -45.80 69.99
N ILE A 214 -102.78 -44.88 69.02
CA ILE A 214 -103.83 -44.78 67.98
C ILE A 214 -103.62 -45.82 66.85
N SER A 215 -102.38 -46.17 66.52
CA SER A 215 -101.95 -47.12 65.48
C SER A 215 -102.35 -48.56 65.82
N GLN A 216 -102.47 -48.89 67.12
CA GLN A 216 -103.09 -50.15 67.54
C GLN A 216 -104.59 -50.26 67.17
N HIS A 217 -105.24 -49.18 66.72
CA HIS A 217 -106.69 -49.13 66.51
C HIS A 217 -107.19 -48.77 65.10
N GLN A 218 -106.39 -48.78 64.03
CA GLN A 218 -106.97 -48.64 62.68
C GLN A 218 -106.23 -49.39 61.55
N PRO A 219 -106.94 -50.10 60.66
CA PRO A 219 -106.34 -50.81 59.53
C PRO A 219 -106.22 -49.93 58.27
N LYS A 220 -105.13 -50.25 57.55
CA LYS A 220 -104.68 -49.89 56.19
C LYS A 220 -105.76 -49.51 55.17
N GLU A 221 -105.55 -48.36 54.52
CA GLU A 221 -106.00 -48.09 53.14
C GLU A 221 -104.77 -47.87 52.26
N SER A 222 -104.43 -48.87 51.45
CA SER A 222 -103.29 -48.87 50.53
C SER A 222 -103.81 -49.24 49.16
N ASN A 223 -103.98 -48.27 48.25
CA ASN A 223 -104.19 -48.54 46.81
C ASN A 223 -103.87 -47.36 45.87
N ALA A 224 -103.49 -46.16 46.39
CA ALA A 224 -103.11 -45.01 45.54
C ALA A 224 -101.57 -44.76 45.45
N GLU A 225 -100.77 -45.37 46.33
CA GLU A 225 -99.31 -45.14 46.43
C GLU A 225 -98.49 -45.71 45.24
N GLY A 226 -98.97 -46.81 44.63
CA GLY A 226 -98.17 -47.60 43.68
C GLY A 226 -97.84 -46.89 42.36
N HIS A 227 -98.77 -46.09 41.82
CA HIS A 227 -98.58 -45.42 40.53
C HIS A 227 -97.61 -44.23 40.63
N LEU A 228 -97.68 -43.47 41.73
CA LEU A 228 -96.74 -42.38 42.04
C LEU A 228 -95.31 -42.89 42.31
N GLN A 229 -95.19 -44.08 42.89
CA GLN A 229 -93.91 -44.74 43.13
C GLN A 229 -93.19 -45.11 41.81
N GLU A 230 -93.94 -45.60 40.82
CA GLU A 230 -93.40 -46.11 39.55
C GLU A 230 -92.96 -44.97 38.61
N GLU A 231 -93.68 -43.85 38.57
CA GLU A 231 -93.24 -42.64 37.85
C GLU A 231 -91.97 -42.03 38.46
N LYS A 232 -91.89 -41.99 39.79
CA LYS A 232 -90.69 -41.53 40.50
C LYS A 232 -89.49 -42.42 40.22
N GLN A 233 -89.70 -43.74 40.15
CA GLN A 233 -88.66 -44.70 39.77
C GLN A 233 -88.15 -44.43 38.34
N LYS A 234 -89.05 -44.26 37.37
CA LYS A 234 -88.70 -43.95 35.96
C LYS A 234 -87.90 -42.65 35.84
N TYR A 235 -88.26 -41.61 36.60
CA TYR A 235 -87.50 -40.35 36.63
C TYR A 235 -86.07 -40.54 37.12
N TYR A 236 -85.87 -41.30 38.21
CA TYR A 236 -84.52 -41.57 38.72
C TYR A 236 -83.71 -42.46 37.78
N ASP A 237 -84.32 -43.47 37.18
CA ASP A 237 -83.65 -44.34 36.21
C ASP A 237 -83.21 -43.55 34.96
N GLN A 238 -84.05 -42.63 34.49
CA GLN A 238 -83.72 -41.71 33.39
C GLN A 238 -82.57 -40.78 33.76
N LEU A 239 -82.59 -40.19 34.96
CA LEU A 239 -81.50 -39.32 35.44
C LEU A 239 -80.18 -40.08 35.56
N LEU A 240 -80.22 -41.31 36.08
CA LEU A 240 -79.05 -42.21 36.16
C LEU A 240 -78.50 -42.57 34.78
N LEU A 241 -79.37 -42.81 33.80
CA LEU A 241 -78.97 -43.12 32.44
C LEU A 241 -78.28 -41.92 31.78
N THR A 242 -78.84 -40.72 31.93
CA THR A 242 -78.24 -39.47 31.43
C THR A 242 -76.89 -39.22 32.09
N ALA A 243 -76.79 -39.31 33.42
CA ALA A 243 -75.53 -39.13 34.14
C ALA A 243 -74.45 -40.15 33.72
N LYS A 244 -74.83 -41.40 33.44
CA LYS A 244 -73.90 -42.42 32.91
C LYS A 244 -73.43 -42.09 31.50
N SER A 245 -74.34 -41.64 30.62
CA SER A 245 -73.99 -41.19 29.27
C SER A 245 -73.01 -40.02 29.33
N ASP A 246 -73.30 -39.00 30.14
CA ASP A 246 -72.46 -37.82 30.28
C ASP A 246 -71.08 -38.18 30.83
N LEU A 247 -71.01 -39.01 31.88
CA LEU A 247 -69.75 -39.52 32.42
C LEU A 247 -68.93 -40.26 31.34
N GLU A 248 -69.57 -41.05 30.49
CA GLU A 248 -68.89 -41.77 29.41
C GLU A 248 -68.39 -40.82 28.32
N THR A 249 -69.13 -39.75 28.01
CA THR A 249 -68.65 -38.69 27.10
C THR A 249 -67.44 -37.95 27.68
N GLU A 250 -67.47 -37.59 28.97
CA GLU A 250 -66.35 -36.96 29.66
C GLU A 250 -65.12 -37.87 29.72
N ARG A 251 -65.31 -39.19 29.90
CA ARG A 251 -64.20 -40.16 29.83
C ARG A 251 -63.53 -40.18 28.46
N ARG A 252 -64.32 -40.10 27.38
CA ARG A 252 -63.79 -40.04 26.01
C ARG A 252 -63.05 -38.73 25.76
N THR A 253 -63.59 -37.59 26.16
CA THR A 253 -62.93 -36.28 26.00
C THR A 253 -61.62 -36.23 26.80
N ILE A 254 -61.61 -36.70 28.05
CA ILE A 254 -60.39 -36.79 28.87
C ILE A 254 -59.34 -37.68 28.19
N THR A 255 -59.74 -38.81 27.62
CA THR A 255 -58.81 -39.71 26.93
C THR A 255 -58.22 -39.06 25.68
N GLN A 256 -59.05 -38.37 24.89
CA GLN A 256 -58.60 -37.63 23.72
C GLN A 256 -57.62 -36.51 24.09
N LEU A 257 -57.96 -35.67 25.07
CA LEU A 257 -57.09 -34.58 25.53
C LEU A 257 -55.76 -35.10 26.09
N ARG A 258 -55.76 -36.26 26.75
CA ARG A 258 -54.53 -36.91 27.21
C ARG A 258 -53.64 -37.35 26.04
N CYS A 259 -54.22 -37.90 24.97
CA CYS A 259 -53.47 -38.24 23.75
C CYS A 259 -52.89 -36.98 23.10
N GLU A 260 -53.68 -35.93 22.94
CA GLU A 260 -53.24 -34.65 22.37
C GLU A 260 -52.10 -34.02 23.20
N LEU A 261 -52.23 -34.00 24.53
CA LEU A 261 -51.19 -33.48 25.42
C LEU A 261 -49.89 -34.28 25.31
N HIS A 262 -49.98 -35.62 25.18
CA HIS A 262 -48.82 -36.46 24.96
C HIS A 262 -48.14 -36.17 23.61
N GLU A 263 -48.91 -35.97 22.54
CA GLU A 263 -48.37 -35.58 21.24
C GLU A 263 -47.68 -34.21 21.27
N PHE A 264 -48.29 -33.21 21.92
CA PHE A 264 -47.67 -31.89 22.10
C PHE A 264 -46.38 -31.98 22.90
N LYS A 265 -46.35 -32.78 23.97
CA LYS A 265 -45.14 -33.00 24.76
C LYS A 265 -44.02 -33.62 23.92
N LYS A 266 -44.33 -34.63 23.12
CA LYS A 266 -43.37 -35.27 22.22
C LYS A 266 -42.81 -34.27 21.19
N LYS A 267 -43.68 -33.48 20.56
CA LYS A 267 -43.26 -32.43 19.61
C LYS A 267 -42.37 -31.39 20.29
N TYR A 268 -42.71 -30.97 21.50
CA TYR A 268 -41.89 -30.03 22.26
C TYR A 268 -40.49 -30.62 22.54
N GLU A 269 -40.39 -31.86 23.01
CA GLU A 269 -39.11 -32.54 23.25
C GLU A 269 -38.28 -32.73 21.97
N GLU A 270 -38.92 -32.96 20.83
CA GLU A 270 -38.27 -32.99 19.51
C GLU A 270 -37.71 -31.62 19.14
N THR A 271 -38.53 -30.56 19.21
CA THR A 271 -38.07 -29.19 18.92
C THR A 271 -36.96 -28.73 19.86
N GLN A 272 -37.02 -29.12 21.14
CA GLN A 272 -35.97 -28.80 22.10
C GLN A 272 -34.64 -29.48 21.73
N ARG A 273 -34.67 -30.74 21.29
CA ARG A 273 -33.47 -31.43 20.80
C ARG A 273 -32.91 -30.82 19.52
N GLU A 274 -33.78 -30.39 18.60
CA GLU A 274 -33.36 -29.69 17.39
C GLU A 274 -32.71 -28.34 17.69
N ILE A 275 -33.28 -27.57 18.64
CA ILE A 275 -32.67 -26.31 19.08
C ILE A 275 -31.28 -26.55 19.68
N MET A 276 -31.12 -27.59 20.50
CA MET A 276 -29.81 -27.95 21.06
C MET A 276 -28.81 -28.34 19.97
N SER A 277 -29.20 -29.19 19.01
CA SER A 277 -28.29 -29.61 17.94
C SER A 277 -27.89 -28.46 17.01
N LEU A 278 -28.81 -27.55 16.70
CA LEU A 278 -28.53 -26.34 15.94
C LEU A 278 -27.60 -25.39 16.70
N ASN A 279 -27.78 -25.27 18.02
CA ASN A 279 -26.90 -24.46 18.85
C ASN A 279 -25.47 -25.03 18.89
N ASP A 280 -25.32 -26.35 19.04
CA ASP A 280 -24.02 -27.02 18.99
C ASP A 280 -23.34 -26.84 17.62
N LEU A 281 -24.12 -26.94 16.54
CA LEU A 281 -23.62 -26.69 15.19
C LEU A 281 -23.15 -25.25 15.03
N LEU A 282 -23.93 -24.27 15.50
CA LEU A 282 -23.57 -22.85 15.44
C LEU A 282 -22.29 -22.56 16.22
N GLN A 283 -22.14 -23.11 17.43
CA GLN A 283 -20.92 -22.98 18.23
C GLN A 283 -19.72 -23.60 17.52
N SER A 284 -19.88 -24.78 16.92
CA SER A 284 -18.81 -25.42 16.14
C SER A 284 -18.40 -24.57 14.93
N GLN A 285 -19.37 -23.95 14.24
CA GLN A 285 -19.12 -23.10 13.09
C GLN A 285 -18.38 -21.82 13.50
N GLN A 286 -18.80 -21.17 14.59
CA GLN A 286 -18.12 -20.01 15.16
C GLN A 286 -16.67 -20.34 15.55
N ALA A 287 -16.43 -21.50 16.15
CA ALA A 287 -15.08 -21.94 16.50
C ALA A 287 -14.19 -22.15 15.26
N ILE A 288 -14.74 -22.74 14.19
CA ILE A 288 -14.03 -22.90 12.92
C ILE A 288 -13.72 -21.53 12.32
N GLU A 289 -14.69 -20.62 12.28
CA GLU A 289 -14.52 -19.26 11.73
C GLU A 289 -13.45 -18.46 12.49
N MET A 290 -13.49 -18.50 13.83
CA MET A 290 -12.45 -17.87 14.64
C MET A 290 -11.05 -18.44 14.35
N LYS A 291 -10.94 -19.77 14.22
CA LYS A 291 -9.66 -20.42 13.90
C LYS A 291 -9.16 -20.07 12.49
N THR A 292 -10.06 -19.95 11.51
CA THR A 292 -9.68 -19.49 10.17
C THR A 292 -9.20 -18.05 10.19
N LEU A 293 -9.89 -17.16 10.91
CA LEU A 293 -9.49 -15.75 11.05
C LEU A 293 -8.14 -15.62 11.77
N GLU A 294 -7.90 -16.41 12.82
CA GLU A 294 -6.62 -16.44 13.53
C GLU A 294 -5.48 -16.87 12.61
N ASN A 295 -5.68 -17.92 11.81
CA ASN A 295 -4.69 -18.38 10.83
C ASN A 295 -4.44 -17.32 9.75
N GLU A 296 -5.48 -16.67 9.23
CA GLU A 296 -5.35 -15.59 8.26
C GLU A 296 -4.57 -14.40 8.84
N ASN A 297 -4.89 -13.99 10.07
CA ASN A 297 -4.17 -12.93 10.77
C ASN A 297 -2.69 -13.28 10.97
N LYS A 298 -2.38 -14.53 11.34
CA LYS A 298 -1.00 -15.01 11.46
C LYS A 298 -0.26 -14.94 10.12
N MET A 299 -0.88 -15.43 9.05
CA MET A 299 -0.29 -15.38 7.70
C MET A 299 -0.09 -13.95 7.20
N GLN A 300 -1.03 -13.04 7.49
CA GLN A 300 -0.88 -11.62 7.20
C GLN A 300 0.27 -11.00 7.99
N GLY A 301 0.40 -11.33 9.29
CA GLY A 301 1.51 -10.90 10.13
C GLY A 301 2.87 -11.32 9.57
N GLU A 302 3.01 -12.58 9.18
CA GLU A 302 4.23 -13.10 8.54
C GLU A 302 4.53 -12.40 7.21
N LYS A 303 3.51 -12.12 6.38
CA LYS A 303 3.68 -11.36 5.13
C LYS A 303 4.17 -9.94 5.39
N VAL A 304 3.59 -9.26 6.38
CA VAL A 304 4.02 -7.91 6.78
C VAL A 304 5.48 -7.94 7.27
N GLN A 305 5.86 -8.95 8.06
CA GLN A 305 7.23 -9.09 8.53
C GLN A 305 8.22 -9.32 7.38
N ARG A 306 7.91 -10.18 6.41
CA ARG A 306 8.74 -10.38 5.20
C ARG A 306 8.91 -9.09 4.41
N LEU A 307 7.81 -8.39 4.12
CA LEU A 307 7.85 -7.11 3.41
C LEU A 307 8.65 -6.06 4.18
N LYS A 308 8.60 -6.05 5.51
CA LYS A 308 9.40 -5.16 6.34
C LYS A 308 10.90 -5.46 6.17
N GLN A 309 11.29 -6.73 6.21
CA GLN A 309 12.67 -7.15 6.00
C GLN A 309 13.18 -6.81 4.60
N GLU A 310 12.37 -7.06 3.56
CA GLU A 310 12.68 -6.69 2.18
C GLU A 310 12.87 -5.17 2.02
N ASN A 311 11.99 -4.37 2.63
CA ASN A 311 12.12 -2.91 2.62
C ASN A 311 13.41 -2.44 3.31
N GLU A 312 13.78 -3.02 4.45
CA GLU A 312 15.04 -2.68 5.11
C GLU A 312 16.25 -3.09 4.27
N CYS A 313 16.22 -4.26 3.62
CA CYS A 313 17.27 -4.69 2.69
C CYS A 313 17.44 -3.71 1.51
N ILE A 314 16.33 -3.32 0.87
CA ILE A 314 16.33 -2.36 -0.24
C ILE A 314 16.85 -0.99 0.21
N LYS A 315 16.50 -0.53 1.42
CA LYS A 315 17.04 0.72 1.98
C LYS A 315 18.55 0.68 2.14
N VAL A 316 19.12 -0.45 2.58
CA VAL A 316 20.57 -0.62 2.71
C VAL A 316 21.22 -0.58 1.32
N GLN A 317 20.72 -1.34 0.36
CA GLN A 317 21.22 -1.33 -1.02
C GLN A 317 21.16 0.06 -1.64
N LEU A 318 20.08 0.81 -1.39
CA LEU A 318 19.95 2.19 -1.87
C LEU A 318 21.01 3.12 -1.28
N LYS A 319 21.39 2.93 -0.02
CA LYS A 319 22.47 3.71 0.60
C LYS A 319 23.82 3.37 -0.02
N GLU A 320 24.12 2.08 -0.20
CA GLU A 320 25.35 1.62 -0.83
C GLU A 320 25.48 2.15 -2.28
N GLU A 321 24.40 2.10 -3.07
CA GLU A 321 24.41 2.65 -4.44
C GLU A 321 24.56 4.18 -4.46
N LYS A 322 24.02 4.89 -3.46
CA LYS A 322 24.26 6.34 -3.31
C LYS A 322 25.73 6.62 -3.01
N GLU A 323 26.33 5.89 -2.07
CA GLU A 323 27.76 6.04 -1.73
C GLU A 323 28.65 5.75 -2.95
N LYS A 324 28.39 4.66 -3.68
CA LYS A 324 29.11 4.35 -4.94
C LYS A 324 28.94 5.46 -5.99
N SER A 325 27.73 6.01 -6.12
CA SER A 325 27.47 7.11 -7.05
C SER A 325 28.23 8.38 -6.66
N GLU A 326 28.32 8.69 -5.37
CA GLU A 326 29.08 9.84 -4.84
C GLU A 326 30.59 9.66 -5.04
N GLU A 327 31.10 8.44 -4.86
CA GLU A 327 32.49 8.09 -5.13
C GLU A 327 32.82 8.25 -6.62
N LEU A 328 31.98 7.70 -7.50
CA LEU A 328 32.16 7.82 -8.95
C LEU A 328 32.11 9.29 -9.40
N LEU A 329 31.20 10.08 -8.83
CA LEU A 329 31.13 11.52 -9.10
C LEU A 329 32.44 12.22 -8.70
N SER A 330 33.00 11.87 -7.55
CA SER A 330 34.29 12.41 -7.07
C SER A 330 35.44 12.04 -8.02
N GLN A 331 35.47 10.80 -8.51
CA GLN A 331 36.46 10.36 -9.52
C GLN A 331 36.31 11.13 -10.84
N VAL A 332 35.08 11.31 -11.34
CA VAL A 332 34.81 12.09 -12.56
C VAL A 332 35.26 13.55 -12.38
N GLN A 333 35.01 14.16 -11.23
CA GLN A 333 35.48 15.52 -10.94
C GLN A 333 37.01 15.62 -10.93
N LEU A 334 37.71 14.63 -10.37
CA LEU A 334 39.17 14.59 -10.38
C LEU A 334 39.72 14.47 -11.80
N LEU A 335 39.15 13.58 -12.61
CA LEU A 335 39.53 13.41 -14.02
C LEU A 335 39.30 14.69 -14.83
N ARG A 336 38.18 15.38 -14.63
CA ARG A 336 37.91 16.69 -15.27
C ARG A 336 38.96 17.74 -14.89
N LYS A 337 39.35 17.82 -13.62
CA LYS A 337 40.41 18.73 -13.16
C LYS A 337 41.76 18.37 -13.78
N SER A 338 42.10 17.08 -13.85
CA SER A 338 43.34 16.61 -14.49
C SER A 338 43.36 16.95 -15.98
N LEU A 339 42.26 16.72 -16.69
CA LEU A 339 42.13 17.05 -18.11
C LEU A 339 42.31 18.54 -18.37
N LEU A 340 41.75 19.40 -17.52
CA LEU A 340 41.93 20.85 -17.62
C LEU A 340 43.41 21.25 -17.47
N LYS A 341 44.11 20.68 -16.48
CA LYS A 341 45.55 20.91 -16.31
C LYS A 341 46.36 20.45 -17.51
N GLN A 342 46.04 19.27 -18.07
CA GLN A 342 46.71 18.80 -19.29
C GLN A 342 46.46 19.75 -20.46
N GLN A 343 45.26 20.31 -20.58
CA GLN A 343 44.97 21.32 -21.61
C GLN A 343 45.80 22.59 -21.42
N GLU A 344 45.97 23.07 -20.18
CA GLU A 344 46.85 24.21 -19.85
C GLU A 344 48.33 23.92 -20.15
N GLU A 345 48.78 22.69 -19.88
CA GLU A 345 50.14 22.26 -20.23
C GLU A 345 50.35 22.20 -21.75
N HIS A 346 49.38 21.65 -22.49
CA HIS A 346 49.43 21.60 -23.95
C HIS A 346 49.46 22.99 -24.59
N THR A 347 48.67 23.96 -24.08
CA THR A 347 48.73 25.34 -24.59
C THR A 347 50.08 25.99 -24.28
N ARG A 348 50.65 25.75 -23.09
CA ARG A 348 52.00 26.23 -22.74
C ARG A 348 53.08 25.65 -23.65
N ILE A 349 53.03 24.35 -23.94
CA ILE A 349 53.98 23.69 -24.86
C ILE A 349 53.87 24.31 -26.25
N ALA A 350 52.66 24.47 -26.78
CA ALA A 350 52.45 25.06 -28.10
C ALA A 350 53.02 26.50 -28.21
N LEU A 351 52.89 27.30 -27.15
CA LEU A 351 53.49 28.65 -27.09
C LEU A 351 55.02 28.60 -27.08
N LEU A 352 55.62 27.68 -26.33
CA LEU A 352 57.08 27.50 -26.31
C LEU A 352 57.60 26.98 -27.66
N GLU A 353 56.89 26.06 -28.31
CA GLU A 353 57.22 25.59 -29.66
C GLU A 353 57.19 26.74 -30.67
N GLN A 354 56.17 27.61 -30.61
CA GLN A 354 56.10 28.82 -31.43
C GLN A 354 57.28 29.76 -31.16
N GLN A 355 57.65 29.97 -29.90
CA GLN A 355 58.79 30.81 -29.54
C GLN A 355 60.11 30.24 -30.08
N ILE A 356 60.33 28.93 -29.94
CA ILE A 356 61.51 28.24 -30.49
C ILE A 356 61.56 28.41 -32.00
N GLN A 357 60.43 28.26 -32.69
CA GLN A 357 60.36 28.44 -34.15
C GLN A 357 60.75 29.87 -34.57
N ILE A 358 60.22 30.89 -33.88
CA ILE A 358 60.55 32.30 -34.15
C ILE A 358 62.06 32.54 -33.94
N CYS A 359 62.61 32.14 -32.78
CA CYS A 359 64.04 32.32 -32.50
C CYS A 359 64.92 31.57 -33.50
N THR A 360 64.50 30.40 -33.98
CA THR A 360 65.22 29.63 -34.99
C THR A 360 65.24 30.38 -36.33
N THR A 361 64.10 30.91 -36.77
CA THR A 361 64.02 31.72 -38.00
C THR A 361 64.83 33.01 -37.89
N ASP A 362 64.77 33.71 -36.76
CA ASP A 362 65.58 34.92 -36.53
C ASP A 362 67.08 34.60 -36.59
N PHE A 363 67.50 33.48 -35.99
CA PHE A 363 68.90 33.03 -36.05
C PHE A 363 69.36 32.67 -37.47
N GLU A 364 68.50 32.03 -38.27
CA GLU A 364 68.78 31.75 -39.68
C GLU A 364 68.91 33.02 -40.52
N ASN A 365 68.06 34.02 -40.27
CA ASN A 365 68.12 35.33 -40.92
C ASN A 365 69.43 36.07 -40.55
N GLU A 366 69.77 36.15 -39.27
CA GLU A 366 71.03 36.75 -38.80
C GLU A 366 72.26 36.05 -39.39
N LYS A 367 72.21 34.73 -39.54
CA LYS A 367 73.28 33.96 -40.21
C LYS A 367 73.42 34.38 -41.68
N LEU A 368 72.31 34.57 -42.39
CA LEU A 368 72.30 35.02 -43.78
C LEU A 368 72.82 36.46 -43.91
N ASP A 369 72.38 37.36 -43.03
CA ASP A 369 72.84 38.75 -42.97
C ASP A 369 74.34 38.84 -42.70
N ARG A 370 74.85 38.04 -41.75
CA ARG A 370 76.29 37.94 -41.48
C ARG A 370 77.07 37.45 -42.71
N GLN A 371 76.56 36.45 -43.43
CA GLN A 371 77.19 35.98 -44.67
C GLN A 371 77.20 37.05 -45.75
N ASN A 372 76.11 37.81 -45.90
CA ASN A 372 76.01 38.92 -46.83
C ASN A 372 77.02 40.04 -46.47
N LEU A 373 77.08 40.44 -45.21
CA LEU A 373 78.06 41.41 -44.71
C LEU A 373 79.50 40.94 -44.92
N GLN A 374 79.79 39.65 -44.69
CA GLN A 374 81.10 39.06 -44.96
C GLN A 374 81.44 39.11 -46.47
N HIS A 375 80.46 38.85 -47.34
CA HIS A 375 80.64 38.99 -48.78
C HIS A 375 80.92 40.44 -49.18
N GLN A 376 80.17 41.40 -48.64
CA GLN A 376 80.38 42.83 -48.87
C GLN A 376 81.76 43.28 -48.38
N LEU A 377 82.19 42.86 -47.19
CA LEU A 377 83.51 43.14 -46.65
C LEU A 377 84.61 42.62 -47.59
N ASN A 378 84.50 41.37 -48.07
CA ASN A 378 85.45 40.81 -49.02
C ASN A 378 85.49 41.58 -50.34
N LYS A 379 84.35 42.10 -50.81
CA LYS A 379 84.28 42.96 -52.00
C LYS A 379 85.04 44.27 -51.76
N VAL A 380 84.79 44.94 -50.64
CA VAL A 380 85.51 46.16 -50.26
C VAL A 380 87.02 45.91 -50.14
N LEU A 381 87.44 44.81 -49.50
CA LEU A 381 88.86 44.43 -49.37
C LEU A 381 89.53 44.15 -50.73
N LYS A 382 88.80 43.62 -51.71
CA LYS A 382 89.30 43.44 -53.09
C LYS A 382 89.46 44.79 -53.79
N GLU A 383 88.47 45.67 -53.68
CA GLU A 383 88.55 47.01 -54.26
C GLU A 383 89.67 47.84 -53.60
N LEU A 384 89.85 47.72 -52.29
CA LEU A 384 90.94 48.38 -51.56
C LEU A 384 92.31 47.87 -52.01
N ARG A 385 92.45 46.55 -52.27
CA ARG A 385 93.66 45.99 -52.90
C ARG A 385 93.91 46.54 -54.30
N LYS A 386 92.89 46.60 -55.15
CA LYS A 386 93.00 47.20 -56.49
C LYS A 386 93.39 48.68 -56.43
N ALA A 387 92.76 49.46 -55.55
CA ALA A 387 93.10 50.86 -55.34
C ALA A 387 94.56 51.00 -54.87
N ARG A 388 95.01 50.14 -53.95
CA ARG A 388 96.41 50.08 -53.51
C ARG A 388 97.37 49.74 -54.66
N GLU A 389 97.05 48.75 -55.49
CA GLU A 389 97.83 48.39 -56.68
C GLU A 389 97.86 49.53 -57.71
N GLN A 390 96.76 50.26 -57.90
CA GLN A 390 96.70 51.44 -58.75
C GLN A 390 97.60 52.56 -58.21
N ILE A 391 97.61 52.79 -56.89
CA ILE A 391 98.54 53.72 -56.23
C ILE A 391 100.00 53.29 -56.52
N THR A 392 100.33 52.00 -56.35
CA THR A 392 101.67 51.46 -56.65
C THR A 392 102.05 51.57 -58.14
N ARG A 393 101.09 51.50 -59.07
CA ARG A 393 101.35 51.64 -60.52
C ARG A 393 101.51 53.09 -60.99
N LEU A 394 100.96 54.05 -60.24
CA LEU A 394 101.11 55.49 -60.48
C LEU A 394 102.42 56.05 -59.88
N GLU A 395 103.34 55.18 -59.50
CA GLU A 395 104.65 55.53 -58.93
C GLU A 395 105.79 55.25 -59.94
N PRO A 396 106.27 56.27 -60.70
CA PRO A 396 107.57 56.23 -61.36
C PRO A 396 108.62 57.09 -60.64
N LEU A 397 109.67 56.42 -60.15
CA LEU A 397 111.09 56.82 -60.06
C LEU A 397 111.44 58.33 -59.96
N LYS A 398 111.64 58.79 -58.72
CA LYS A 398 112.84 59.42 -58.11
C LYS A 398 112.41 59.87 -56.70
N LEU A 399 113.08 59.57 -55.58
CA LEU A 399 114.51 59.59 -55.32
C LEU A 399 114.85 58.65 -54.14
N GLN A 400 115.95 57.93 -54.32
CA GLN A 400 116.70 57.16 -53.34
C GLN A 400 117.57 58.11 -52.50
N GLU A 401 117.43 58.12 -51.17
CA GLU A 401 118.50 57.91 -50.15
C GLU A 401 118.09 58.41 -48.76
N SER A 402 117.88 57.46 -47.84
CA SER A 402 118.53 57.43 -46.52
C SER A 402 118.17 56.10 -45.87
N GLY A 403 119.17 55.22 -45.73
CA GLY A 403 119.02 53.81 -45.40
C GLY A 403 118.68 53.50 -43.94
N CYS A 404 118.01 52.35 -43.77
CA CYS A 404 118.14 51.28 -42.75
C CYS A 404 118.47 51.72 -41.30
N VAL A 405 117.69 51.41 -40.27
CA VAL A 405 117.37 50.06 -39.74
C VAL A 405 116.07 50.07 -38.89
N GLU A 406 115.30 48.96 -38.96
CA GLU A 406 114.20 48.43 -38.12
C GLU A 406 113.46 49.29 -37.07
N PRO A 407 112.10 49.30 -37.10
CA PRO A 407 111.25 49.59 -35.95
C PRO A 407 110.54 48.32 -35.43
N GLN A 408 110.91 47.87 -34.22
CA GLN A 408 110.08 47.01 -33.38
C GLN A 408 109.54 47.87 -32.23
N ASP A 409 108.26 48.26 -32.31
CA ASP A 409 107.35 48.45 -31.17
C ASP A 409 106.06 49.11 -31.64
N LEU A 410 104.97 48.33 -31.74
CA LEU A 410 103.60 48.84 -31.65
C LEU A 410 102.67 47.74 -31.12
N GLN A 411 102.95 47.29 -29.89
CA GLN A 411 102.04 46.47 -29.07
C GLN A 411 101.80 47.11 -27.70
N ALA A 412 101.71 48.44 -27.67
CA ALA A 412 101.46 49.20 -26.44
C ALA A 412 100.72 50.52 -26.75
N ALA A 413 99.51 50.46 -27.33
CA ALA A 413 98.65 51.65 -27.47
C ALA A 413 97.17 51.35 -27.81
N PHE A 414 96.61 50.19 -27.46
CA PHE A 414 95.17 49.91 -27.70
C PHE A 414 94.50 49.08 -26.59
N GLU A 415 94.90 49.35 -25.35
CA GLU A 415 94.29 48.79 -24.14
C GLU A 415 93.93 49.92 -23.16
N GLU A 416 93.35 51.00 -23.69
CA GLU A 416 92.91 52.15 -22.89
C GLU A 416 91.65 52.78 -23.51
N LYS A 417 90.56 52.00 -23.61
CA LYS A 417 89.17 52.48 -23.74
C LYS A 417 88.16 51.32 -23.83
N MET A 418 88.02 50.56 -22.75
CA MET A 418 86.80 49.77 -22.43
C MET A 418 86.60 49.74 -20.91
N THR A 419 86.65 50.90 -20.28
CA THR A 419 86.22 51.13 -18.89
C THR A 419 85.16 52.22 -18.88
N VAL A 420 84.01 51.93 -19.51
CA VAL A 420 82.80 52.72 -19.32
C VAL A 420 81.62 51.74 -19.26
N TYR A 421 80.87 51.83 -18.16
CA TYR A 421 79.67 51.07 -17.77
C TYR A 421 79.95 49.62 -17.32
N ASP A 422 79.65 49.17 -16.10
CA ASP A 422 78.68 49.68 -15.13
C ASP A 422 79.13 49.30 -13.70
N ARG A 423 79.51 50.32 -12.93
CA ARG A 423 79.49 50.25 -11.47
C ARG A 423 78.05 50.51 -11.07
N SER A 424 77.26 49.46 -10.97
CA SER A 424 75.99 49.52 -10.26
C SER A 424 76.07 48.76 -8.94
N PRO A 425 75.55 49.35 -7.85
CA PRO A 425 75.83 48.98 -6.48
C PRO A 425 74.94 47.81 -6.05
N SER A 426 75.28 47.23 -4.89
CA SER A 426 74.44 46.37 -4.09
C SER A 426 72.93 46.63 -4.25
N LEU A 427 72.25 45.83 -5.05
CA LEU A 427 70.83 45.57 -4.80
C LEU A 427 70.78 44.51 -3.72
N LYS A 428 70.70 44.97 -2.46
CA LYS A 428 69.89 44.27 -1.48
C LYS A 428 68.54 44.10 -2.17
N HIS A 429 68.23 42.89 -2.65
CA HIS A 429 66.86 42.54 -2.95
C HIS A 429 66.10 42.73 -1.64
N SER A 430 65.44 43.89 -1.49
CA SER A 430 64.29 44.00 -0.61
C SER A 430 63.30 42.96 -1.14
N ASN A 431 63.29 41.79 -0.51
CA ASN A 431 62.32 40.76 -0.80
C ASN A 431 60.94 41.40 -0.64
N LEU A 432 60.16 41.50 -1.72
CA LEU A 432 58.77 42.00 -1.71
C LEU A 432 57.86 41.21 -0.73
N LEU A 433 58.35 40.10 -0.20
CA LEU A 433 57.70 39.28 0.83
C LEU A 433 57.96 39.77 2.27
N ASP A 434 58.80 40.79 2.48
CA ASP A 434 59.07 41.36 3.81
C ASP A 434 58.07 42.46 4.21
N GLU A 435 57.23 42.91 3.28
CA GLU A 435 56.14 43.87 3.54
C GLU A 435 54.80 43.18 3.85
N SER A 436 54.73 41.85 3.71
CA SER A 436 53.57 41.02 4.00
C SER A 436 53.85 40.15 5.23
N PHE A 437 52.96 40.18 6.22
CA PHE A 437 53.09 39.41 7.45
C PHE A 437 52.06 38.27 7.49
N LEU A 438 52.51 37.08 7.86
CA LEU A 438 51.67 35.93 8.14
C LEU A 438 51.54 35.76 9.65
N GLU A 439 50.33 35.51 10.12
CA GLU A 439 50.06 35.35 11.54
C GLU A 439 49.92 33.89 11.92
N CYS A 440 50.45 33.52 13.08
CA CYS A 440 50.09 32.24 13.68
C CYS A 440 48.60 32.26 14.04
N PRO A 441 47.78 31.31 13.53
CA PRO A 441 46.34 31.31 13.78
C PRO A 441 45.98 31.06 15.26
N ARG A 442 46.96 30.67 16.09
CA ARG A 442 46.77 30.39 17.51
C ARG A 442 47.12 31.58 18.41
N CYS A 443 48.35 32.10 18.34
CA CYS A 443 48.82 33.19 19.22
C CYS A 443 48.89 34.57 18.55
N LYS A 444 48.59 34.66 17.24
CA LYS A 444 48.63 35.88 16.40
C LYS A 444 49.99 36.58 16.31
N VAL A 445 51.07 35.90 16.67
CA VAL A 445 52.43 36.42 16.44
C VAL A 445 52.66 36.52 14.92
N GLN A 446 53.13 37.69 14.50
CA GLN A 446 53.34 38.04 13.10
C GLN A 446 54.75 37.67 12.67
N TYR A 447 54.86 37.00 11.53
CA TYR A 447 56.12 36.64 10.89
C TYR A 447 56.16 37.23 9.48
N PRO A 448 57.28 37.84 9.05
CA PRO A 448 57.44 38.22 7.65
C PRO A 448 57.25 37.02 6.72
N THR A 449 56.65 37.21 5.55
CA THR A 449 56.39 36.11 4.59
C THR A 449 57.69 35.47 4.10
N SER A 450 58.80 36.23 4.13
CA SER A 450 60.16 35.75 3.89
C SER A 450 60.62 34.65 4.88
N GLN A 451 60.06 34.63 6.10
CA GLN A 451 60.38 33.72 7.20
C GLN A 451 59.29 32.64 7.44
N HIS A 452 58.54 32.24 6.40
CA HIS A 452 57.45 31.25 6.55
C HIS A 452 57.87 29.91 7.19
N ARG A 453 59.13 29.48 7.02
CA ARG A 453 59.66 28.26 7.66
C ARG A 453 59.72 28.38 9.18
N GLU A 454 60.02 29.57 9.70
CA GLU A 454 60.08 29.84 11.13
C GLU A 454 58.68 29.91 11.73
N LEU A 455 57.69 30.43 10.99
CA LEU A 455 56.28 30.36 11.36
C LEU A 455 55.78 28.91 11.44
N LEU A 456 56.13 28.05 10.49
CA LEU A 456 55.72 26.63 10.52
C LEU A 456 56.33 25.90 11.73
N ALA A 457 57.63 26.11 11.99
CA ALA A 457 58.27 25.58 13.18
C ALA A 457 57.62 26.12 14.47
N HIS A 458 57.22 27.41 14.50
CA HIS A 458 56.50 27.99 15.62
C HIS A 458 55.12 27.34 15.80
N ILE A 459 54.35 27.11 14.73
CA ILE A 459 53.03 26.46 14.78
C ILE A 459 53.12 25.05 15.36
N ASP A 460 54.19 24.30 15.05
CA ASP A 460 54.41 22.94 15.56
C ASP A 460 54.59 22.89 17.09
N PHE A 461 55.12 23.94 17.71
CA PHE A 461 55.32 24.03 19.17
C PHE A 461 54.33 24.98 19.88
N CYS A 462 53.48 25.69 19.15
CA CYS A 462 52.53 26.65 19.71
C CYS A 462 51.31 25.94 20.33
N THR A 463 51.37 25.71 21.65
CA THR A 463 50.28 25.19 22.47
C THR A 463 49.60 26.30 23.26
N ALA A 464 48.33 26.56 22.92
CA ALA A 464 47.29 27.35 23.60
C ALA A 464 47.69 28.73 24.16
#